data_AF-A0A4R9PRC8-F1
#
_entry.id   AF-A0A4R9PRC8-F1
#
_cell.length_a   1.000
_cell.length_b   1.000
_cell.length_c   1.000
_cell.angle_alpha   90.00
_cell.angle_beta   90.00
_cell.angle_gamma   90.00
#
_symmetry.space_group_name_H-M   'P 1'
#
loop_
_entity.id
_entity.type
_entity.pdbx_description
1 polymer ?
#
loop_
_entity_poly.entity_id
_entity_poly.type
_entity_poly.pdbx_seq_one_letter_code
_entity_poly.pdbx_strand_id
1 'polypeptide(L)'
;RAIGGWGFQVGDQGSGARIGRDLLEQTLLAYDGIRPGSPLTDAMLAVFRNNPEDVVEFTTNAKPGDFGGFAPKVFEHAEKGDLVANWILATAVADVEASLGALDLSDDAPLCLLG
;
A
#
# COMPACT_ATOMS: atom_id res chain seq x y z
N ARG A 1 10.50 -9.42 21.64
CA ARG A 1 10.82 -8.00 21.31
C ARG A 1 9.76 -7.49 20.34
N ALA A 2 9.35 -6.24 20.43
CA ALA A 2 8.48 -5.62 19.42
C ALA A 2 9.33 -4.93 18.32
N ILE A 3 8.90 -5.01 17.07
CA ILE A 3 9.51 -4.37 15.90
C ILE A 3 8.38 -3.75 15.08
N GLY A 4 8.62 -2.57 14.49
CA GLY A 4 7.60 -1.83 13.76
C GLY A 4 6.59 -1.12 14.68
N GLY A 5 5.45 -0.73 14.11
CA GLY A 5 4.37 -0.05 14.86
C GLY A 5 4.71 1.38 15.28
N TRP A 6 5.61 2.04 14.56
CA TRP A 6 6.01 3.44 14.81
C TRP A 6 5.01 4.48 14.28
N GLY A 7 3.91 4.03 13.67
CA GLY A 7 2.83 4.86 13.17
C GLY A 7 2.98 5.25 11.70
N PHE A 8 1.84 5.46 11.06
CA PHE A 8 1.66 5.63 9.62
C PHE A 8 2.63 6.60 8.92
N GLN A 9 2.99 7.71 9.56
CA GLN A 9 3.85 8.72 8.92
C GLN A 9 5.27 8.19 8.63
N VAL A 10 5.78 7.26 9.44
CA VAL A 10 7.17 6.80 9.39
C VAL A 10 7.32 5.27 9.50
N GLY A 11 6.20 4.55 9.56
CA GLY A 11 6.16 3.11 9.79
C GLY A 11 4.94 2.46 9.13
N ASP A 12 4.33 1.52 9.85
CA ASP A 12 3.18 0.72 9.44
C ASP A 12 3.37 0.00 8.10
N GLN A 13 4.61 -0.46 7.84
CA GLN A 13 4.90 -1.31 6.71
C GLN A 13 4.00 -2.55 6.72
N GLY A 14 3.46 -2.91 5.55
CA GLY A 14 2.49 -4.01 5.41
C GLY A 14 1.05 -3.68 5.85
N SER A 15 0.78 -2.52 6.44
CA SER A 15 -0.58 -2.12 6.81
C SER A 15 -1.42 -1.72 5.59
N GLY A 16 -2.75 -1.81 5.74
CA GLY A 16 -3.68 -1.30 4.73
C GLY A 16 -3.51 0.21 4.47
N ALA A 17 -3.22 0.99 5.51
CA ALA A 17 -2.94 2.43 5.36
C ALA A 17 -1.73 2.67 4.46
N ARG A 18 -0.66 1.89 4.65
CA ARG A 18 0.55 1.97 3.82
C ARG A 18 0.29 1.54 2.38
N ILE A 19 -0.43 0.44 2.18
CA ILE A 19 -0.85 -0.05 0.85
C ILE A 19 -1.65 1.04 0.11
N GLY A 20 -2.62 1.68 0.78
CA GLY A 20 -3.42 2.75 0.19
C GLY A 20 -2.61 3.99 -0.15
N ARG A 21 -1.67 4.39 0.72
CA ARG A 21 -0.72 5.48 0.44
C ARG A 21 0.12 5.17 -0.80
N ASP A 22 0.67 3.97 -0.88
CA ASP A 22 1.52 3.57 -1.99
C ASP A 22 0.72 3.52 -3.32
N LEU A 23 -0.56 3.14 -3.27
CA LEU A 23 -1.47 3.23 -4.42
C LEU A 23 -1.66 4.69 -4.90
N LEU A 24 -1.92 5.64 -3.99
CA LEU A 24 -2.04 7.05 -4.38
C LEU A 24 -0.74 7.59 -4.97
N GLU A 25 0.40 7.22 -4.39
CA GLU A 25 1.72 7.57 -4.91
C GLU A 25 1.95 6.99 -6.31
N GLN A 26 1.67 5.69 -6.54
CA GLN A 26 1.80 5.07 -7.86
C GLN A 26 0.84 5.69 -8.89
N THR A 27 -0.36 6.08 -8.45
CA THR A 27 -1.35 6.74 -9.32
C THR A 27 -0.83 8.08 -9.83
N LEU A 28 -0.25 8.91 -8.95
CA LEU A 28 0.33 10.20 -9.33
C LEU A 28 1.58 10.04 -10.21
N LEU A 29 2.46 9.08 -9.88
CA LEU A 29 3.64 8.78 -10.70
C LEU A 29 3.26 8.27 -12.11
N ALA A 30 2.16 7.52 -12.22
CA ALA A 30 1.62 7.09 -13.51
C ALA A 30 1.01 8.25 -14.29
N TYR A 31 0.26 9.13 -13.61
CA TYR A 31 -0.30 10.35 -14.21
C TYR A 31 0.79 11.25 -14.81
N ASP A 32 1.90 11.44 -14.10
CA ASP A 32 3.04 12.24 -14.55
C ASP A 32 3.90 11.53 -15.63
N GLY A 33 3.61 10.27 -15.96
CA GLY A 33 4.38 9.47 -16.92
C GLY A 33 5.75 9.00 -16.41
N ILE A 34 6.02 9.11 -15.10
CA ILE A 34 7.28 8.69 -14.46
C ILE A 34 7.35 7.17 -14.34
N ARG A 35 6.21 6.52 -14.07
CA ARG A 35 6.07 5.07 -14.01
C ARG A 35 4.97 4.61 -14.96
N PRO A 36 5.03 3.37 -15.49
CA PRO A 36 3.91 2.83 -16.25
C PRO A 36 2.67 2.72 -15.36
N GLY A 37 1.54 3.21 -15.87
CA GLY A 37 0.23 2.99 -15.25
C GLY A 37 -0.30 1.58 -15.47
N SER A 38 -1.44 1.30 -14.84
CA SER A 38 -2.22 0.07 -15.00
C SER A 38 -3.72 0.38 -14.84
N PRO A 39 -4.62 -0.58 -15.14
CA PRO A 39 -6.04 -0.41 -14.87
C PRO A 39 -6.35 0.02 -13.43
N LEU A 40 -5.54 -0.37 -12.44
CA LEU A 40 -5.68 0.08 -11.06
C LEU A 40 -5.41 1.58 -10.89
N THR A 41 -4.33 2.12 -11.48
CA THR A 41 -4.02 3.56 -11.36
C THR A 41 -5.07 4.41 -12.08
N ASP A 42 -5.56 3.95 -13.23
CA ASP A 42 -6.64 4.63 -13.96
C ASP A 42 -7.94 4.65 -13.15
N ALA A 43 -8.32 3.49 -12.59
CA ALA A 43 -9.49 3.37 -11.73
C ALA A 43 -9.36 4.22 -10.46
N MET A 44 -8.16 4.31 -9.90
CA MET A 44 -7.92 5.12 -8.71
C MET A 44 -8.03 6.61 -9.04
N LEU A 45 -7.42 7.07 -10.13
CA LEU A 45 -7.51 8.47 -10.56
C LEU A 45 -8.96 8.86 -10.90
N ALA A 46 -9.76 7.94 -11.44
CA ALA A 46 -11.19 8.16 -11.70
C ALA A 46 -12.02 8.40 -10.43
N VAL A 47 -11.65 7.81 -9.28
CA VAL A 47 -12.27 8.14 -7.98
C VAL A 47 -12.06 9.61 -7.61
N PHE A 48 -10.92 10.17 -8.04
CA PHE A 48 -10.56 11.57 -7.89
C PHE A 48 -10.90 12.40 -9.14
N ARG A 49 -11.98 12.03 -9.85
CA ARG A 49 -12.52 12.79 -11.00
C ARG A 49 -11.50 13.05 -12.11
N ASN A 50 -10.50 12.20 -12.24
CA ASN A 50 -9.37 12.38 -13.16
C ASN A 50 -8.53 13.64 -12.89
N ASN A 51 -8.53 14.13 -11.65
CA ASN A 51 -7.79 15.32 -11.21
C ASN A 51 -6.75 14.95 -10.14
N PRO A 52 -5.43 15.06 -10.40
CA PRO A 52 -4.41 14.79 -9.39
C PRO A 52 -4.45 15.77 -8.20
N GLU A 53 -4.98 16.99 -8.38
CA GLU A 53 -5.12 17.96 -7.29
C GLU A 53 -6.09 17.45 -6.21
N ASP A 54 -7.13 16.70 -6.60
CA ASP A 54 -8.09 16.10 -5.66
C ASP A 54 -7.42 15.02 -4.78
N VAL A 55 -6.40 14.33 -5.32
CA VAL A 55 -5.59 13.37 -4.55
C VAL A 55 -4.80 14.11 -3.47
N VAL A 56 -4.20 15.25 -3.82
CA VAL A 56 -3.44 16.08 -2.86
C VAL A 56 -4.37 16.66 -1.81
N GLU A 57 -5.53 17.19 -2.21
CA GLU A 57 -6.53 17.73 -1.29
C GLU A 57 -6.97 16.67 -0.28
N PHE A 58 -7.24 15.44 -0.73
CA PHE A 58 -7.54 14.30 0.14
C PHE A 58 -6.48 14.11 1.24
N THR A 59 -5.19 14.18 0.89
CA THR A 59 -4.11 13.96 1.87
C THR A 59 -4.04 15.01 2.97
N THR A 60 -4.66 16.18 2.81
CA THR A 60 -4.58 17.29 3.78
C THR A 60 -5.20 16.94 5.12
N ASN A 61 -6.30 16.16 5.11
CA ASN A 61 -7.05 15.79 6.32
C ASN A 61 -7.21 14.26 6.48
N ALA A 62 -6.70 13.47 5.54
CA ALA A 62 -6.82 12.02 5.59
C ALA A 62 -6.11 11.41 6.80
N LYS A 63 -6.82 10.51 7.47
CA LYS A 63 -6.31 9.67 8.56
C LYS A 63 -5.85 8.32 7.99
N PRO A 64 -5.04 7.54 8.74
CA PRO A 64 -4.57 6.24 8.26
C PRO A 64 -5.69 5.30 7.76
N GLY A 65 -6.86 5.33 8.41
CA GLY A 65 -8.04 4.57 7.98
C GLY A 65 -8.59 4.99 6.61
N ASP A 66 -8.49 6.27 6.25
CA ASP A 66 -8.96 6.77 4.95
C ASP A 66 -8.05 6.24 3.83
N PHE A 67 -6.73 6.20 4.04
CA PHE A 67 -5.81 5.52 3.14
C PHE A 67 -6.10 4.01 3.09
N GLY A 68 -6.31 3.41 4.27
CA GLY A 68 -6.62 1.98 4.39
C GLY A 68 -7.87 1.55 3.61
N GLY A 69 -8.83 2.46 3.43
CA GLY A 69 -10.03 2.24 2.61
C GLY A 69 -9.73 1.92 1.14
N PHE A 70 -8.54 2.26 0.62
CA PHE A 70 -8.15 1.93 -0.75
C PHE A 70 -7.47 0.57 -0.89
N ALA A 71 -7.00 -0.05 0.20
CA ALA A 71 -6.31 -1.33 0.16
C ALA A 71 -7.13 -2.45 -0.52
N PRO A 72 -8.45 -2.60 -0.31
CA PRO A 72 -9.25 -3.63 -0.99
C PRO A 72 -9.13 -3.58 -2.52
N LYS A 73 -9.05 -2.38 -3.12
CA LYS A 73 -8.89 -2.23 -4.58
C LYS A 73 -7.56 -2.80 -5.09
N VAL A 74 -6.51 -2.70 -4.28
CA VAL A 74 -5.20 -3.29 -4.62
C VAL A 74 -5.34 -4.80 -4.71
N PHE A 75 -5.96 -5.45 -3.71
CA PHE A 75 -6.17 -6.91 -3.75
C PHE A 75 -7.07 -7.34 -4.92
N GLU A 76 -8.20 -6.65 -5.13
CA GLU A 76 -9.12 -6.93 -6.26
C GLU A 76 -8.45 -6.83 -7.63
N HIS A 77 -7.48 -5.92 -7.79
CA HIS A 77 -6.73 -5.77 -9.04
C HIS A 77 -5.56 -6.74 -9.16
N ALA A 78 -4.92 -7.09 -8.04
CA ALA A 78 -3.88 -8.10 -8.01
C ALA A 78 -4.42 -9.48 -8.45
N GLU A 79 -5.64 -9.84 -8.02
CA GLU A 79 -6.35 -11.04 -8.48
C GLU A 79 -6.56 -11.08 -10.00
N LYS A 80 -6.57 -9.92 -10.66
CA LYS A 80 -6.70 -9.76 -12.11
C LYS A 80 -5.35 -9.66 -12.83
N GLY A 81 -4.23 -9.79 -12.11
CA GLY A 81 -2.88 -9.70 -12.66
C GLY A 81 -2.39 -8.27 -12.89
N ASP A 82 -2.99 -7.27 -12.25
CA ASP A 82 -2.57 -5.87 -12.39
C ASP A 82 -1.14 -5.66 -11.91
N LEU A 83 -0.30 -5.05 -12.76
CA LEU A 83 1.12 -4.89 -12.51
C LEU A 83 1.43 -3.98 -11.32
N VAL A 84 0.71 -2.86 -11.18
CA VAL A 84 0.91 -1.92 -10.07
C VAL A 84 0.41 -2.55 -8.78
N ALA A 85 -0.73 -3.25 -8.82
CA ALA A 85 -1.25 -3.95 -7.66
C ALA A 85 -0.26 -5.00 -7.13
N ASN A 86 0.26 -5.83 -8.03
CA ASN A 86 1.23 -6.86 -7.69
C ASN A 86 2.54 -6.26 -7.16
N TRP A 87 2.98 -5.13 -7.71
CA TRP A 87 4.15 -4.42 -7.20
C TRP A 87 3.95 -3.90 -5.76
N ILE A 88 2.78 -3.32 -5.46
CA ILE A 88 2.45 -2.84 -4.11
C ILE A 88 2.41 -4.01 -3.12
N LEU A 89 1.74 -5.12 -3.49
CA LEU A 89 1.67 -6.29 -2.62
C LEU A 89 3.03 -6.94 -2.40
N ALA A 90 3.85 -7.06 -3.44
CA ALA A 90 5.21 -7.59 -3.31
C ALA A 90 6.06 -6.72 -2.38
N THR A 91 5.91 -5.39 -2.45
CA THR A 91 6.60 -4.45 -1.55
C THR A 91 6.15 -4.65 -0.10
N ALA A 92 4.83 -4.74 0.14
CA ALA A 92 4.28 -5.00 1.46
C ALA A 92 4.74 -6.34 2.06
N VAL A 93 4.76 -7.40 1.26
CA VAL A 93 5.27 -8.72 1.66
C VAL A 93 6.75 -8.65 2.03
N ALA A 94 7.57 -8.02 1.19
CA ALA A 94 9.01 -7.89 1.45
C ALA A 94 9.30 -7.15 2.76
N ASP A 95 8.53 -6.11 3.09
CA ASP A 95 8.69 -5.39 4.35
C ASP A 95 8.29 -6.24 5.57
N VAL A 96 7.23 -7.04 5.46
CA VAL A 96 6.81 -7.97 6.51
C VAL A 96 7.85 -9.07 6.70
N GLU A 97 8.35 -9.67 5.62
CA GLU A 97 9.41 -10.67 5.65
C GLU A 97 10.70 -10.13 6.29
N ALA A 98 11.10 -8.90 5.93
CA ALA A 98 12.25 -8.24 6.54
C ALA A 98 12.05 -8.02 8.06
N SER A 99 10.83 -7.65 8.46
CA SER A 99 10.49 -7.46 9.88
C SER A 99 10.51 -8.77 10.67
N LEU A 100 9.99 -9.86 10.08
CA LEU A 100 10.06 -11.20 10.66
C LEU A 100 11.50 -11.71 10.75
N GLY A 101 12.31 -11.49 9.71
CA GLY A 101 13.73 -11.87 9.69
C GLY A 101 14.56 -11.19 10.79
N ALA A 102 14.13 -10.01 11.26
CA ALA A 102 14.80 -9.31 12.37
C ALA A 102 14.48 -9.88 13.76
N LEU A 103 13.52 -10.80 13.88
CA LEU A 103 13.11 -11.39 15.15
C LEU A 103 13.93 -12.63 15.56
N ASP A 104 14.83 -13.13 14.70
CA ASP A 104 15.71 -14.29 14.96
C ASP A 104 14.93 -15.49 15.55
N LEU A 105 13.80 -15.80 14.92
CA LEU A 105 12.91 -16.88 15.33
C LEU A 105 13.48 -18.23 14.87
N SER A 106 13.25 -19.30 15.64
CA SER A 106 13.54 -20.66 15.19
C SER A 106 12.60 -21.09 14.06
N ASP A 107 13.02 -22.03 13.23
CA ASP A 107 12.22 -22.53 12.10
C ASP A 107 10.88 -23.15 12.52
N ASP A 108 10.77 -23.62 13.77
CA ASP A 108 9.57 -24.20 14.36
C ASP A 108 8.77 -23.21 15.23
N ALA A 109 9.16 -21.93 15.26
CA ALA A 109 8.48 -20.92 16.04
C ALA A 109 7.03 -20.74 15.56
N PRO A 110 6.03 -20.82 16.46
CA PRO A 110 4.65 -20.61 16.08
C PRO A 110 4.44 -19.15 15.65
N LEU A 111 3.94 -18.96 14.44
CA LEU A 111 3.60 -17.66 13.86
C LEU A 111 2.09 -17.55 13.67
N CYS A 112 1.54 -16.39 14.02
CA CYS A 112 0.15 -16.06 13.78
C CYS A 112 0.07 -14.69 13.11
N LEU A 113 -0.45 -14.66 11.88
CA LEU A 113 -0.76 -13.43 11.18
C LEU A 113 -2.15 -12.95 11.62
N LEU A 114 -2.22 -11.74 12.14
CA LEU A 114 -3.45 -11.09 12.57
C LEU A 114 -3.68 -9.87 11.68
N GLY A 115 -4.93 -9.67 11.25
CA GLY A 115 -5.35 -8.58 10.38
C GLY A 115 -6.86 -8.35 10.49
#